data_AF-A0A7Y3HSI4-F1
#
_entry.id   AF-A0A7Y3HSI4-F1
#
_cell.length_a   1.000
_cell.length_b   1.000
_cell.length_c   1.000
_cell.angle_alpha   90.00
_cell.angle_beta   90.00
_cell.angle_gamma   90.00
#
_symmetry.space_group_name_H-M   'P 1'
#
loop_
_entity.id
_entity.type
_entity.pdbx_description
1 polymer ?
#
loop_
_entity_poly.entity_id
_entity_poly.type
_entity_poly.pdbx_seq_one_letter_code
_entity_poly.pdbx_strand_id
1 'polypeptide(L)'
;MKFFAILFLLLSQSMSNIDINDDNVQWLTDYDLAMGEALLKKKNVLVYFTGSDWCGPCKMLKKDLFATKEFKELSKEFVLLYVDIPRSKDLLTKEQMEHNKELFSKLNKKGVFPLLVALSNNGNILDQYSGYSMNGEVGYHLEFLKKNK
;
A
#
# COMPACT_ATOMS: atom_id res chain seq x y z
N MET A 1 -34.84 -42.93 34.86
CA MET A 1 -33.61 -42.71 35.66
C MET A 1 -32.46 -42.55 34.70
N LYS A 2 -31.76 -41.39 34.77
CA LYS A 2 -30.34 -41.14 34.43
C LYS A 2 -29.87 -41.63 33.04
N PHE A 3 -29.29 -40.83 32.15
CA PHE A 3 -28.17 -39.92 32.37
C PHE A 3 -28.09 -38.91 31.21
N PHE A 4 -28.10 -37.63 31.54
CA PHE A 4 -27.50 -36.59 30.73
C PHE A 4 -25.98 -36.77 30.82
N ALA A 5 -25.32 -37.06 29.70
CA ALA A 5 -23.87 -36.98 29.59
C ALA A 5 -23.56 -35.95 28.50
N ILE A 6 -23.62 -34.68 28.87
CA ILE A 6 -23.04 -33.59 28.08
C ILE A 6 -21.53 -33.77 28.19
N LEU A 7 -20.94 -34.35 27.15
CA LEU A 7 -19.51 -34.37 26.93
C LEU A 7 -19.09 -32.93 26.56
N PHE A 8 -18.85 -32.11 27.58
CA PHE A 8 -18.27 -30.78 27.43
C PHE A 8 -16.79 -30.97 27.07
N LEU A 9 -16.53 -31.13 25.78
CA LEU A 9 -15.18 -31.18 25.24
C LEU A 9 -14.55 -29.80 25.46
N LEU A 10 -13.68 -29.71 26.46
CA LEU A 10 -12.81 -28.57 26.73
C LEU A 10 -11.94 -28.31 25.48
N LEU A 11 -12.42 -27.44 24.59
CA LEU A 11 -11.59 -26.78 23.59
C LEU A 11 -10.60 -25.89 24.34
N SER A 12 -9.44 -26.45 24.68
CA SER A 12 -8.26 -25.66 25.01
C SER A 12 -7.87 -24.89 23.76
N GLN A 13 -8.45 -23.70 23.57
CA GLN A 13 -7.89 -22.74 22.65
C GLN A 13 -6.56 -22.30 23.26
N SER A 14 -5.46 -22.87 22.76
CA SER A 14 -4.16 -22.23 22.89
C SER A 14 -4.30 -20.88 22.20
N MET A 15 -4.49 -19.82 22.97
CA MET A 15 -4.33 -18.47 22.48
C MET A 15 -2.87 -18.38 22.04
N SER A 16 -2.64 -18.49 20.73
CA SER A 16 -1.39 -18.03 20.17
C SER A 16 -1.31 -16.54 20.52
N ASN A 17 -0.29 -16.18 21.30
CA ASN A 17 0.11 -14.79 21.41
C ASN A 17 0.50 -14.37 19.99
N ILE A 18 -0.39 -13.66 19.32
CA ILE A 18 -0.06 -12.98 18.07
C ILE A 18 0.89 -11.87 18.49
N ASP A 19 2.18 -12.11 18.31
CA ASP A 19 3.21 -11.10 18.44
C ASP A 19 3.06 -10.16 17.23
N ILE A 20 2.13 -9.19 17.32
CA ILE A 20 1.94 -8.15 16.31
C ILE A 20 3.05 -7.12 16.47
N ASN A 21 4.28 -7.51 16.16
CA ASN A 21 5.31 -6.58 15.71
C ASN A 21 5.40 -6.69 14.19
N ASP A 22 4.30 -6.32 13.51
CA ASP A 22 4.33 -6.07 12.08
C ASP A 22 4.89 -4.66 11.84
N ASP A 23 6.18 -4.51 12.09
CA ASP A 23 6.94 -3.27 11.82
C ASP A 23 7.21 -3.08 10.31
N ASN A 24 6.74 -4.00 9.47
CA ASN A 24 6.94 -3.98 8.03
C ASN A 24 5.71 -3.43 7.32
N VAL A 25 5.91 -2.34 6.58
CA VAL A 25 4.88 -1.80 5.71
C VAL A 25 4.68 -2.76 4.54
N GLN A 26 3.53 -3.44 4.49
CA GLN A 26 3.19 -4.35 3.40
C GLN A 26 2.63 -3.59 2.20
N TRP A 27 3.35 -3.66 1.08
CA TRP A 27 2.90 -3.16 -0.21
C TRP A 27 2.40 -4.32 -1.08
N LEU A 28 1.20 -4.19 -1.62
CA LEU A 28 0.68 -5.07 -2.65
C LEU A 28 1.16 -4.61 -4.03
N THR A 29 1.17 -5.50 -5.01
CA THR A 29 1.49 -5.18 -6.42
C THR A 29 0.34 -5.51 -7.38
N ASP A 30 -0.71 -6.16 -6.86
CA ASP A 30 -1.91 -6.55 -7.57
C ASP A 30 -3.05 -5.60 -7.21
N TYR A 31 -3.66 -4.98 -8.23
CA TYR A 31 -4.70 -3.98 -8.02
C TYR A 31 -5.99 -4.59 -7.48
N ASP A 32 -6.41 -5.74 -8.02
CA ASP A 32 -7.67 -6.37 -7.65
C ASP A 32 -7.62 -6.87 -6.20
N LEU A 33 -6.48 -7.42 -5.79
CA LEU A 33 -6.21 -7.77 -4.40
C LEU A 33 -6.26 -6.53 -3.50
N ALA A 34 -5.60 -5.43 -3.89
CA ALA A 34 -5.61 -4.19 -3.11
C ALA A 34 -7.02 -3.60 -2.96
N MET A 35 -7.81 -3.58 -4.04
CA MET A 35 -9.20 -3.12 -4.00
C MET A 35 -10.10 -4.04 -3.18
N GLY A 36 -9.92 -5.36 -3.28
CA GLY A 36 -10.63 -6.33 -2.46
C GLY A 36 -10.35 -6.15 -0.97
N GLU A 37 -9.08 -6.00 -0.59
CA GLU A 37 -8.70 -5.70 0.79
C GLU A 37 -9.25 -4.35 1.26
N ALA A 38 -9.21 -3.32 0.41
CA ALA A 38 -9.70 -1.98 0.74
C ALA A 38 -11.20 -2.00 1.03
N LEU A 39 -11.98 -2.73 0.23
CA LEU A 39 -13.41 -2.91 0.45
C LEU A 39 -13.70 -3.64 1.76
N LEU A 40 -12.99 -4.75 2.03
CA LEU A 40 -13.16 -5.55 3.24
C LEU A 40 -12.78 -4.77 4.52
N LYS A 41 -11.64 -4.05 4.47
CA LYS A 41 -11.09 -3.29 5.59
C LYS A 41 -11.73 -1.90 5.73
N LYS A 42 -12.55 -1.47 4.76
CA LYS A 42 -13.14 -0.13 4.64
C LYS A 42 -12.07 0.97 4.67
N LYS A 43 -10.96 0.75 3.96
CA LYS A 43 -9.82 1.67 3.89
C LYS A 43 -9.65 2.20 2.47
N ASN A 44 -9.12 3.41 2.36
CA ASN A 44 -8.67 3.94 1.08
C ASN A 44 -7.42 3.20 0.59
N VAL A 45 -7.15 3.26 -0.71
CA VAL A 45 -5.92 2.72 -1.30
C VAL A 45 -4.94 3.86 -1.56
N LEU A 46 -3.72 3.74 -1.02
CA LEU A 46 -2.60 4.59 -1.41
C LEU A 46 -1.82 3.90 -2.53
N VAL A 47 -1.92 4.42 -3.74
CA VAL A 47 -1.14 3.95 -4.89
C VAL A 47 0.13 4.77 -5.00
N TYR A 48 1.28 4.11 -5.08
CA TYR A 48 2.57 4.73 -5.31
C TYR A 48 3.14 4.32 -6.67
N PHE A 49 3.21 5.28 -7.59
CA PHE A 49 3.88 5.11 -8.88
C PHE A 49 5.36 5.50 -8.77
N THR A 50 6.23 4.60 -9.25
CA THR A 50 7.69 4.77 -9.20
C THR A 50 8.39 4.17 -10.42
N GLY A 51 9.66 4.53 -10.60
CA GLY A 51 10.61 3.81 -11.46
C GLY A 51 11.80 3.36 -10.62
N SER A 52 11.78 2.12 -10.14
CA SER A 52 12.67 1.62 -9.08
C SER A 52 14.16 1.69 -9.41
N ASP A 53 14.54 1.55 -10.67
CA ASP A 53 15.92 1.52 -11.15
C ASP A 53 16.41 2.89 -11.65
N TRP A 54 15.55 3.73 -12.22
CA TRP A 54 15.95 4.99 -12.88
C TRP A 54 15.47 6.29 -12.22
N CYS A 55 14.47 6.26 -11.33
CA CYS A 55 13.94 7.47 -10.70
C CYS A 55 14.70 7.83 -9.41
N GLY A 56 15.64 8.78 -9.51
CA GLY A 56 16.40 9.29 -8.35
C GLY A 56 15.50 9.84 -7.22
N PRO A 57 14.58 10.79 -7.51
CA PRO A 57 13.67 11.34 -6.51
C PRO A 57 12.79 10.28 -5.83
N CYS A 58 12.39 9.22 -6.55
CA CYS A 58 11.63 8.11 -5.98
C CYS A 58 12.42 7.33 -4.92
N LYS A 59 13.72 7.09 -5.17
CA LYS A 59 14.61 6.44 -4.21
C LYS A 59 14.79 7.30 -2.95
N MET A 60 14.89 8.61 -3.13
CA MET A 60 14.99 9.56 -2.01
C MET A 60 13.70 9.61 -1.19
N LEU A 61 12.53 9.72 -1.84
CA LEU A 61 11.23 9.67 -1.15
C LEU A 61 11.05 8.39 -0.33
N LYS A 62 11.47 7.23 -0.85
CA LYS A 62 11.41 5.98 -0.09
C LYS A 62 12.23 6.03 1.20
N LYS A 63 13.41 6.65 1.15
CA LYS A 63 14.28 6.83 2.32
C LYS A 63 13.68 7.82 3.32
N ASP A 64 13.22 8.96 2.83
CA ASP A 64 12.90 10.11 3.69
C ASP A 64 11.45 10.10 4.19
N LEU A 65 10.56 9.34 3.54
CA LEU A 65 9.17 9.16 3.96
C LEU A 65 8.89 7.70 4.33
N PHE A 66 9.00 6.77 3.39
CA PHE A 66 8.44 5.41 3.59
C PHE A 66 9.18 4.58 4.64
N ALA A 67 10.43 4.89 4.94
CA ALA A 67 11.19 4.24 6.01
C ALA A 67 10.93 4.84 7.40
N THR A 68 10.19 5.95 7.50
CA THR A 68 9.96 6.67 8.77
C THR A 68 8.89 6.02 9.62
N LYS A 69 8.97 6.20 10.94
CA LYS A 69 7.93 5.76 11.88
C LYS A 69 6.59 6.46 11.63
N GLU A 70 6.61 7.73 11.25
CA GLU A 70 5.38 8.49 10.96
C GLU A 70 4.62 7.88 9.76
N PHE A 71 5.34 7.54 8.68
CA PHE A 71 4.71 6.86 7.56
C PHE A 71 4.19 5.48 7.94
N LYS A 72 4.96 4.68 8.70
CA LYS A 72 4.51 3.35 9.17
C LYS A 72 3.19 3.43 9.95
N GLU A 73 3.00 4.49 10.74
CA GLU A 73 1.74 4.68 11.46
C GLU A 73 0.62 5.10 10.52
N LEU A 74 0.85 6.10 9.66
CA LEU A 74 -0.16 6.55 8.70
C LEU A 74 -0.55 5.44 7.71
N SER A 75 0.40 4.59 7.32
CA SER A 75 0.18 3.53 6.35
C SER A 75 -0.81 2.47 6.84
N LYS A 76 -1.02 2.36 8.16
CA LYS A 76 -2.05 1.48 8.73
C LYS A 76 -3.46 1.90 8.35
N GLU A 77 -3.68 3.15 7.99
CA GLU A 77 -5.01 3.65 7.58
C GLU A 77 -5.35 3.32 6.11
N PHE A 78 -4.37 2.83 5.35
CA PHE A 78 -4.52 2.55 3.93
C PHE A 78 -4.34 1.07 3.62
N VAL A 79 -4.84 0.66 2.46
CA VAL A 79 -4.25 -0.46 1.71
C VAL A 79 -3.23 0.12 0.74
N LEU A 80 -2.05 -0.48 0.66
CA LEU A 80 -0.93 0.09 -0.09
C LEU A 80 -0.70 -0.67 -1.37
N LEU A 81 -0.65 0.06 -2.49
CA LEU A 81 -0.39 -0.51 -3.82
C LEU A 81 0.86 0.12 -4.42
N TYR A 82 1.84 -0.72 -4.73
CA TYR A 82 3.10 -0.34 -5.34
C TYR A 82 3.06 -0.62 -6.84
N VAL A 83 3.21 0.44 -7.65
CA VAL A 83 3.15 0.35 -9.12
C VAL A 83 4.47 0.84 -9.71
N ASP A 84 5.30 -0.12 -10.11
CA ASP A 84 6.63 0.15 -10.64
C ASP A 84 6.67 0.10 -12.17
N ILE A 85 7.33 1.09 -12.76
CA ILE A 85 7.60 1.18 -14.20
C ILE A 85 9.13 1.19 -14.39
N PRO A 86 9.82 0.05 -14.19
CA PRO A 86 11.26 -0.02 -14.37
C PRO A 86 11.66 0.08 -15.85
N ARG A 87 12.93 0.42 -16.12
CA ARG A 87 13.49 0.37 -17.47
C ARG A 87 14.10 -1.00 -17.77
N SER A 88 14.66 -1.64 -16.75
CA SER A 88 15.12 -3.01 -16.79
C SER A 88 13.98 -3.99 -17.05
N LYS A 89 14.18 -4.90 -18.01
CA LYS A 89 13.16 -5.86 -18.47
C LYS A 89 13.07 -7.12 -17.60
N ASP A 90 14.04 -7.30 -16.70
CA ASP A 90 14.24 -8.46 -15.84
C ASP A 90 13.71 -8.24 -14.40
N LEU A 91 13.33 -7.01 -14.05
CA LEU A 91 12.82 -6.69 -12.71
C LEU A 91 11.38 -7.14 -12.47
N LEU A 92 10.57 -7.27 -13.54
CA LEU A 92 9.17 -7.68 -13.46
C LEU A 92 8.87 -8.77 -14.50
N THR A 93 7.90 -9.61 -14.18
CA THR A 93 7.29 -10.49 -15.19
C THR A 93 6.60 -9.65 -16.26
N LYS A 94 6.40 -10.23 -17.46
CA LYS A 94 5.66 -9.54 -18.53
C LYS A 94 4.24 -9.17 -18.09
N GLU A 95 3.57 -10.07 -17.37
CA GLU A 95 2.22 -9.87 -16.84
C GLU A 95 2.18 -8.70 -15.85
N GLN A 96 3.08 -8.67 -14.86
CA GLN A 96 3.14 -7.57 -13.89
C GLN A 96 3.45 -6.23 -14.56
N MET A 97 4.33 -6.22 -15.57
CA MET A 97 4.63 -5.02 -16.36
C MET A 97 3.40 -4.55 -17.16
N GLU A 98 2.65 -5.47 -17.78
CA GLU A 98 1.41 -5.15 -18.51
C GLU A 98 0.36 -4.54 -17.56
N HIS A 99 0.13 -5.20 -16.42
CA HIS A 99 -0.75 -4.71 -15.35
C HIS A 99 -0.34 -3.30 -14.88
N ASN A 100 0.95 -3.08 -14.59
CA ASN A 100 1.43 -1.78 -14.13
C ASN A 100 1.26 -0.70 -15.21
N LYS A 101 1.46 -1.03 -16.49
CA LYS A 101 1.23 -0.10 -17.61
C LYS A 101 -0.25 0.25 -17.77
N GLU A 102 -1.14 -0.72 -17.59
CA GLU A 102 -2.58 -0.46 -17.62
C GLU A 102 -2.97 0.54 -16.52
N LEU A 103 -2.55 0.29 -15.27
CA LEU A 103 -2.77 1.22 -14.16
C LEU A 103 -2.15 2.59 -14.42
N PHE A 104 -0.93 2.62 -14.94
CA PHE A 104 -0.24 3.87 -15.28
C PHE A 104 -1.03 4.70 -16.29
N SER A 105 -1.59 4.07 -17.33
CA SER A 105 -2.41 4.75 -18.34
C SER A 105 -3.71 5.34 -17.76
N LYS A 106 -4.26 4.70 -16.73
CA LYS A 106 -5.51 5.12 -16.07
C LYS A 106 -5.28 6.21 -15.03
N LEU A 107 -4.29 6.01 -14.15
CA LEU A 107 -4.11 6.79 -12.92
C LEU A 107 -2.95 7.79 -12.97
N ASN A 108 -1.96 7.59 -13.86
CA ASN A 108 -0.80 8.47 -14.03
C ASN A 108 -0.67 8.99 -15.48
N LYS A 109 -1.74 9.60 -15.99
CA LYS A 109 -1.81 10.12 -17.37
C LYS A 109 -0.73 11.16 -17.70
N LYS A 110 -0.18 11.82 -16.69
CA LYS A 110 0.90 12.82 -16.84
C LYS A 110 2.29 12.19 -16.93
N GLY A 111 2.42 10.90 -16.60
CA GLY A 111 3.68 10.19 -16.60
C GLY A 111 4.74 10.75 -15.64
N VAL A 112 4.30 11.20 -14.47
CA VAL A 112 5.17 11.83 -13.47
C VAL A 112 5.56 10.85 -12.37
N PHE A 113 6.77 11.01 -11.86
CA PHE A 113 7.32 10.15 -10.80
C PHE A 113 8.17 10.99 -9.83
N PRO A 114 8.12 10.75 -8.51
CA PRO A 114 7.14 9.91 -7.82
C PRO A 114 5.72 10.49 -7.90
N LEU A 115 4.70 9.64 -7.87
CA LEU A 115 3.29 10.04 -7.76
C LEU A 115 2.58 9.18 -6.71
N LEU A 116 1.88 9.85 -5.80
CA LEU A 116 0.91 9.27 -4.88
C LEU A 116 -0.50 9.54 -5.40
N VAL A 117 -1.34 8.51 -5.40
CA VAL A 117 -2.78 8.61 -5.70
C VAL A 117 -3.55 7.99 -4.56
N ALA A 118 -4.51 8.73 -4.01
CA ALA A 118 -5.46 8.20 -3.04
C ALA A 118 -6.72 7.77 -3.80
N LEU A 119 -7.09 6.50 -3.67
CA LEU A 119 -8.34 5.97 -4.18
C LEU A 119 -9.27 5.65 -3.01
N SER A 120 -10.57 5.87 -3.16
CA SER A 120 -11.55 5.29 -2.26
C SER A 120 -11.61 3.77 -2.43
N ASN A 121 -12.17 3.06 -1.46
CA ASN A 121 -12.36 1.60 -1.50
C ASN A 121 -13.24 1.06 -2.65
N ASN A 122 -13.84 1.94 -3.46
CA ASN A 122 -14.57 1.61 -4.69
C ASN A 122 -13.85 2.06 -5.97
N GLY A 123 -12.61 2.55 -5.86
CA GLY A 123 -11.73 2.87 -6.99
C GLY A 123 -11.82 4.29 -7.53
N ASN A 124 -12.60 5.19 -6.91
CA ASN A 124 -12.63 6.59 -7.31
C ASN A 124 -11.38 7.32 -6.85
N ILE A 125 -10.84 8.20 -7.69
CA ILE A 125 -9.71 9.07 -7.32
C ILE A 125 -10.21 10.13 -6.34
N LEU A 126 -9.61 10.16 -5.14
CA LEU A 126 -9.87 11.17 -4.13
C LEU A 126 -8.92 12.36 -4.27
N ASP A 127 -7.62 12.08 -4.46
CA ASP A 127 -6.58 13.09 -4.52
C ASP A 127 -5.30 12.54 -5.16
N GLN A 128 -4.40 13.43 -5.58
CA GLN A 128 -3.09 13.09 -6.12
C GLN A 128 -2.01 14.08 -5.67
N TYR A 129 -0.82 13.56 -5.36
CA TYR A 129 0.35 14.39 -5.08
C TYR A 129 1.60 13.84 -5.77
N SER A 130 2.26 14.67 -6.57
CA SER A 130 3.43 14.30 -7.35
C SER A 130 4.66 15.13 -6.99
N GLY A 131 5.83 14.50 -7.07
CA GLY A 131 7.12 15.16 -6.90
C GLY A 131 7.77 14.87 -5.55
N TYR A 132 8.98 15.38 -5.43
CA TYR A 132 9.81 15.28 -4.24
C TYR A 132 10.80 16.45 -4.26
N SER A 133 10.96 17.12 -3.12
CA SER A 133 11.85 18.27 -3.01
C SER A 133 13.28 17.81 -2.74
N MET A 134 14.26 18.38 -3.45
CA MET A 134 15.68 18.01 -3.30
C MET A 134 16.26 18.32 -1.91
N ASN A 135 15.57 19.12 -1.09
CA ASN A 135 15.94 19.38 0.30
C ASN A 135 15.50 18.27 1.28
N GLY A 136 14.83 17.20 0.80
CA GLY A 136 14.34 16.11 1.65
C GLY A 136 13.05 16.39 2.39
N GLU A 137 12.38 17.50 2.11
CA GLU A 137 11.14 17.85 2.76
C GLU A 137 9.97 16.97 2.27
N VAL A 138 9.26 16.39 3.22
CA VAL A 138 8.11 15.49 2.97
C VAL A 138 6.81 16.01 3.60
N GLY A 139 6.77 17.27 4.03
CA GLY A 139 5.63 17.88 4.71
C GLY A 139 4.33 17.77 3.91
N TYR A 140 4.38 18.17 2.63
CA TYR A 140 3.23 18.05 1.73
C TYR A 140 2.80 16.60 1.47
N HIS A 141 3.73 15.63 1.47
CA HIS A 141 3.36 14.21 1.38
C HIS A 141 2.61 13.77 2.64
N LEU A 142 3.05 14.21 3.82
CA LEU A 142 2.38 13.90 5.08
C LEU A 142 0.99 14.57 5.18
N GLU A 143 0.85 15.81 4.72
CA GLU A 143 -0.44 16.50 4.63
C GLU A 143 -1.40 15.75 3.69
N PHE A 144 -0.89 15.35 2.52
CA PHE A 144 -1.65 14.52 1.58
C PHE A 144 -2.13 13.21 2.24
N LEU A 145 -1.25 12.50 2.96
CA LEU A 145 -1.62 11.26 3.66
C LEU A 145 -2.65 11.51 4.77
N LYS A 146 -2.46 12.55 5.59
CA LYS A 146 -3.37 12.90 6.70
C LYS A 146 -4.75 13.32 6.22
N LYS A 147 -4.85 13.96 5.05
CA LYS A 147 -6.11 14.38 4.43
C LYS A 147 -6.92 13.20 3.88
N ASN A 148 -6.23 12.16 3.41
CA ASN A 148 -6.85 11.07 2.62
C ASN A 148 -6.97 9.74 3.38
N LYS A 149 -6.62 9.69 4.67
CA LYS A 149 -6.82 8.50 5.50
C LYS A 149 -8.30 8.20 5.74
#